data_AF-A0A970X8K8-F1
#
_entry.id   AF-A0A970X8K8-F1
#
_cell.length_a   1.000
_cell.length_b   1.000
_cell.length_c   1.000
_cell.angle_alpha   90.00
_cell.angle_beta   90.00
_cell.angle_gamma   90.00
#
_symmetry.space_group_name_H-M   'P 1'
#
loop_
_entity.id
_entity.type
_entity.pdbx_description
1 polymer ?
#
loop_
_entity_poly.entity_id
_entity_poly.type
_entity_poly.pdbx_seq_one_letter_code
_entity_poly.pdbx_strand_id
1 'polypeptide(L)' 'MLTLSATTHRSNMTPVGRRRSVACHEEGHALGLEHRQPSSSCMMSVHPNNLPAVPDDHDFNQLYNAYGHTH' A
#
# COMPACT_ATOMS: atom_id res chain seq x y z
N MET A 1 15.08 21.48 35.09
CA MET A 1 14.04 20.90 34.22
C MET A 1 14.60 20.84 32.81
N LEU A 2 14.79 19.65 32.23
CA LEU A 2 15.16 19.52 30.82
C LEU A 2 13.89 19.27 30.01
N THR A 3 13.57 20.19 29.09
CA THR A 3 12.52 20.01 28.08
C THR A 3 13.10 19.24 26.89
N LEU A 4 12.64 18.00 26.68
CA LEU A 4 12.97 17.21 25.49
C LEU A 4 12.12 17.73 24.32
N SER A 5 12.76 18.37 23.35
CA SER A 5 12.13 18.79 22.10
C SER A 5 11.94 17.56 21.20
N ALA A 6 10.70 17.22 20.87
CA ALA A 6 10.37 16.12 19.98
C ALA A 6 10.73 16.50 18.54
N THR A 7 11.94 16.14 18.10
CA THR A 7 12.30 16.13 16.68
C THR A 7 11.38 15.18 15.93
N THR A 8 10.72 15.70 14.90
CA THR A 8 9.91 14.97 13.92
C THR A 8 10.69 13.80 13.34
N HIS A 9 10.45 12.60 13.87
CA HIS A 9 11.01 11.37 13.31
C HIS A 9 10.29 11.07 12.01
N ARG A 10 11.02 11.16 10.89
CA ARG A 10 10.61 10.59 9.61
C ARG A 10 10.30 9.11 9.85
N SER A 11 9.04 8.71 9.84
CA SER A 11 8.62 7.33 10.09
C SER A 11 9.23 6.45 9.00
N ASN A 12 10.37 5.84 9.30
CA ASN A 12 10.95 4.82 8.46
C ASN A 12 10.11 3.57 8.69
N MET A 13 9.38 3.12 7.68
CA MET A 13 8.49 1.97 7.80
C MET A 13 9.24 0.78 8.42
N THR A 14 8.66 0.14 9.44
CA THR A 14 9.29 -1.02 10.06
C THR A 14 9.53 -2.13 9.02
N PRO A 15 10.51 -3.02 9.21
CA PRO A 15 10.71 -4.15 8.29
C PRO A 15 9.43 -4.96 8.03
N VAL A 16 8.56 -5.08 9.05
CA VAL A 16 7.25 -5.72 8.93
C VAL A 16 6.30 -4.90 8.05
N GLY A 17 6.24 -3.58 8.21
CA GLY A 17 5.44 -2.70 7.36
C GLY A 17 5.85 -2.77 5.89
N ARG A 18 7.16 -2.82 5.61
CA ARG A 18 7.68 -2.97 4.24
C ARG A 18 7.27 -4.29 3.61
N ARG A 19 7.38 -5.39 4.36
CA ARG A 19 6.95 -6.73 3.88
C ARG A 19 5.46 -6.78 3.59
N ARG A 20 4.62 -6.19 4.45
CA ARG A 20 3.16 -6.12 4.22
C ARG A 20 2.83 -5.35 2.95
N SER A 21 3.53 -4.24 2.72
CA SER A 21 3.32 -3.46 1.51
C SER A 21 3.71 -4.20 0.23
N VAL A 22 4.89 -4.85 0.22
CA VAL A 22 5.30 -5.69 -0.92
C VAL A 22 4.32 -6.85 -1.11
N ALA A 23 3.93 -7.55 -0.04
CA ALA A 23 2.96 -8.63 -0.15
C ALA A 23 1.64 -8.16 -0.77
N CYS A 24 1.10 -7.03 -0.31
CA CYS A 24 -0.10 -6.42 -0.90
C CYS A 24 0.07 -6.11 -2.39
N HIS A 25 1.23 -5.56 -2.78
CA HIS A 25 1.54 -5.23 -4.18
C HIS A 25 1.58 -6.47 -5.08
N GLU A 26 2.33 -7.48 -4.67
CA GLU A 26 2.51 -8.71 -5.46
C GLU A 26 1.24 -9.58 -5.48
N GLU A 27 0.49 -9.62 -4.38
CA GLU A 27 -0.83 -10.27 -4.34
C GLU A 27 -1.81 -9.57 -5.29
N GLY A 28 -1.77 -8.23 -5.38
CA GLY A 28 -2.55 -7.49 -6.37
C GLY A 28 -2.22 -7.92 -7.80
N HIS A 29 -0.94 -8.06 -8.15
CA HIS A 29 -0.54 -8.59 -9.46
C HIS A 29 -1.02 -10.03 -9.68
N ALA A 30 -0.93 -10.89 -8.66
CA ALA A 30 -1.43 -12.26 -8.74
C ALA A 30 -2.94 -12.32 -8.99
N LEU A 31 -3.69 -11.31 -8.53
CA LEU A 31 -5.12 -11.14 -8.76
C LEU A 31 -5.45 -10.34 -10.04
N GLY A 32 -4.45 -9.97 -10.85
CA GLY A 32 -4.65 -9.29 -12.13
C GLY A 32 -4.75 -7.76 -12.05
N LEU A 33 -4.37 -7.15 -10.93
CA LEU A 33 -4.26 -5.69 -10.81
C LEU A 33 -2.96 -5.19 -11.42
N GLU A 34 -3.04 -4.01 -12.02
CA GLU A 34 -1.91 -3.30 -12.62
C GLU A 34 -1.38 -2.20 -11.71
N HIS A 35 -0.16 -1.74 -12.01
CA HIS A 35 0.42 -0.58 -11.37
C HIS A 35 -0.46 0.67 -11.47
N ARG A 36 -0.41 1.54 -10.44
CA ARG A 36 -1.08 2.85 -10.43
C ARG A 36 -0.13 3.99 -10.09
N GLN A 37 -0.34 5.15 -10.72
CA GLN A 37 0.31 6.40 -10.33
C GLN A 37 -0.51 7.65 -10.70
N PRO A 38 -0.51 8.68 -9.82
CA PRO A 38 -0.22 8.62 -8.38
C PRO A 38 -1.37 7.93 -7.62
N SER A 39 -1.07 7.17 -6.57
CA SER A 39 -2.11 6.50 -5.77
C SER A 39 -1.69 6.35 -4.30
N SER A 40 -2.68 6.23 -3.42
CA SER A 40 -2.51 5.91 -1.99
C SER A 40 -2.65 4.41 -1.71
N SER A 41 -2.52 3.58 -2.75
CA SER A 41 -2.67 2.13 -2.70
C SER A 41 -1.32 1.42 -2.73
N CYS A 42 -1.30 0.19 -2.23
CA CYS A 42 -0.14 -0.70 -2.37
C CYS A 42 0.20 -1.02 -3.84
N MET A 43 -0.70 -0.79 -4.79
CA MET A 43 -0.47 -0.92 -6.24
C MET A 43 0.32 0.25 -6.84
N MET A 44 0.86 1.16 -6.03
CA MET A 44 1.64 2.29 -6.54
C MET A 44 2.92 1.81 -7.26
N SER A 45 3.18 2.31 -8.48
CA SER A 45 4.33 1.85 -9.29
C SER A 45 5.71 2.25 -8.73
N VAL A 46 5.81 3.44 -8.12
CA VAL A 46 7.07 3.91 -7.52
C VAL A 46 7.03 3.58 -6.06
N HIS A 47 8.17 3.13 -5.55
CA HIS A 47 8.39 2.78 -4.15
C HIS A 47 8.92 3.98 -3.36
N PRO A 48 8.07 4.91 -2.86
CA PRO A 48 8.52 5.83 -1.85
C PRO A 48 8.91 5.03 -0.60
N ASN A 49 9.78 5.60 0.24
CA ASN A 49 10.18 4.99 1.52
C ASN A 49 9.00 4.64 2.46
N ASN A 50 7.80 5.15 2.14
CA ASN A 50 6.53 4.83 2.79
C ASN A 50 5.52 4.38 1.73
N LEU A 51 5.56 3.10 1.38
CA LEU A 51 4.51 2.51 0.56
C LEU A 51 3.24 2.28 1.40
N PRO A 52 2.05 2.47 0.84
CA PRO A 52 0.82 2.00 1.47
C PRO A 52 0.87 0.47 1.64
N ALA A 53 0.44 -0.01 2.81
CA ALA A 53 0.42 -1.44 3.11
C ALA A 53 -0.93 -2.10 2.81
N VAL A 54 -1.83 -1.38 2.13
CA VAL A 54 -3.22 -1.78 1.90
C VAL A 54 -3.69 -1.37 0.50
N PRO A 55 -4.65 -2.10 -0.09
CA PRO A 55 -5.38 -1.64 -1.27
C PRO A 55 -6.28 -0.45 -0.92
N ASP A 56 -6.78 0.25 -1.94
CA ASP A 56 -7.85 1.24 -1.80
C ASP A 56 -9.13 0.83 -2.57
N ASP A 57 -10.14 1.69 -2.53
CA ASP A 57 -11.44 1.45 -3.17
C ASP A 57 -11.34 1.18 -4.67
N HIS A 58 -10.36 1.76 -5.37
CA HIS A 58 -10.19 1.50 -6.80
C HIS A 58 -9.77 0.04 -7.04
N ASP A 59 -8.85 -0.48 -6.21
CA ASP A 59 -8.38 -1.86 -6.32
C ASP A 59 -9.51 -2.85 -6.01
N PHE A 60 -10.29 -2.58 -4.96
CA PHE A 60 -11.45 -3.41 -4.62
C PHE A 60 -12.54 -3.35 -5.70
N ASN A 61 -12.81 -2.18 -6.29
CA ASN A 61 -13.77 -2.07 -7.39
C ASN A 61 -13.31 -2.83 -8.64
N GLN A 62 -12.01 -2.79 -8.98
CA GLN A 62 -11.46 -3.57 -10.08
C GLN A 62 -11.64 -5.08 -9.85
N LEU A 63 -11.27 -5.57 -8.65
CA LEU A 63 -11.45 -6.98 -8.29
C LEU A 63 -12.92 -7.39 -8.27
N TYR A 64 -13.82 -6.53 -7.78
CA TYR A 64 -15.25 -6.79 -7.78
C TYR A 64 -15.81 -6.87 -9.21
N ASN A 65 -15.38 -6.00 -10.13
CA ASN A 65 -15.78 -6.09 -11.52
C ASN A 65 -15.23 -7.36 -12.20
N ALA A 66 -14.02 -7.77 -11.83
CA ALA A 66 -13.34 -8.93 -12.40
C ALA A 66 -13.85 -10.28 -11.86
N TYR A 67 -14.31 -10.35 -10.60
CA TYR A 67 -14.62 -11.61 -9.92
C TYR A 67 -15.92 -11.60 -9.09
N GLY A 68 -16.54 -10.44 -8.87
CA GLY A 68 -17.70 -10.25 -8.00
C GLY A 68 -19.06 -10.64 -8.62
N HIS A 69 -19.05 -11.42 -9.69
CA HIS A 69 -20.28 -11.97 -10.26
C HIS A 69 -20.79 -13.10 -9.36
N THR A 70 -21.90 -12.83 -8.67
CA THR A 70 -22.66 -13.82 -7.93
C THR A 70 -23.14 -14.93 -8.86
N HIS A 71 -22.91 -16.19 -8.49
CA HIS A 71 -23.54 -17.35 -9.11
C HIS A 71 -25.06 -17.33 -8.97
#